data_AF-A0A5D0RR55-F1
#
_entry.id   AF-A0A5D0RR55-F1
#
_cell.length_a   1.000
_cell.length_b   1.000
_cell.length_c   1.000
_cell.angle_alpha   90.00
_cell.angle_beta   90.00
_cell.angle_gamma   90.00
#
_symmetry.space_group_name_H-M   'P 1'
#
loop_
_entity.id
_entity.type
_entity.pdbx_description
1 polymer ?
#
loop_
_entity_poly.entity_id
_entity_poly.type
_entity_poly.pdbx_seq_one_letter_code
_entity_poly.pdbx_strand_id
1 'polypeptide(L)'
;MQDADRLEEALGRIDALPHGAKVILLDSPGGSVLGGLAISEMFDRSETPIHTVVPDFATCASACASLLLISGDYRTVEPGGRVGQHSCASNGVQDQECNEMLATHAVEHGVSHGSVAAFVTYVPPEDILWFSQIDLDCYGILRYPFERESGFEKSEPCITKILAGEYPQAQSAWRVDFLDDGYRAFLRPVYDHFRELEVSLFCDETKPGELFPSMDIHGPTQTIKEAIIEAFIGARPVWLTSAPFYVTDLNGPLTRVTVPLGQDSTLPFLTEADELIFAINLKEPYEPIVVRTRLIQSRTALIFAANNCITG
;
A
#
# COMPACT_ATOMS: atom_id res chain seq x y z
N MET A 1 -20.11 -27.60 -8.56
CA MET A 1 -19.49 -26.74 -7.55
C MET A 1 -18.93 -25.56 -8.31
N GLN A 2 -19.47 -24.37 -8.08
CA GLN A 2 -19.00 -23.15 -8.73
C GLN A 2 -17.65 -22.73 -8.10
N ASP A 3 -16.85 -21.90 -8.77
CA ASP A 3 -15.54 -21.49 -8.23
C ASP A 3 -15.68 -20.70 -6.91
N ALA A 4 -16.76 -19.94 -6.74
CA ALA A 4 -17.08 -19.27 -5.48
C ALA A 4 -17.26 -20.26 -4.32
N ASP A 5 -18.02 -21.35 -4.51
CA ASP A 5 -18.22 -22.39 -3.47
C ASP A 5 -16.89 -23.03 -3.05
N ARG A 6 -16.00 -23.29 -4.02
CA ARG A 6 -14.68 -23.88 -3.77
C ARG A 6 -13.79 -22.93 -2.97
N LEU A 7 -13.84 -21.65 -3.30
CA LEU A 7 -13.08 -20.62 -2.59
C LEU A 7 -13.62 -20.42 -1.17
N GLU A 8 -14.94 -20.37 -0.99
CA GLU A 8 -15.58 -20.28 0.32
C GLU A 8 -15.19 -21.46 1.23
N GLU A 9 -15.21 -22.68 0.69
CA GLU A 9 -14.76 -23.87 1.42
C GLU A 9 -13.27 -23.77 1.81
N ALA A 10 -12.41 -23.27 0.93
CA ALA A 10 -11.00 -23.06 1.21
C ALA A 10 -10.78 -21.98 2.28
N LEU A 11 -11.51 -20.86 2.19
CA LEU A 11 -11.49 -19.78 3.18
C LEU A 11 -11.99 -20.26 4.55
N GLY A 12 -12.94 -21.19 4.59
CA GLY A 12 -13.42 -21.82 5.82
C GLY A 12 -12.34 -22.64 6.57
N ARG A 13 -11.21 -22.94 5.93
CA ARG A 13 -10.12 -23.75 6.50
C ARG A 13 -8.91 -22.92 6.93
N ILE A 14 -8.91 -21.61 6.71
CA ILE A 14 -7.83 -20.71 7.13
C ILE A 14 -8.33 -19.74 8.19
N ASP A 15 -7.44 -19.43 9.13
CA ASP A 15 -7.68 -18.40 10.14
C ASP A 15 -7.41 -17.01 9.56
N ALA A 16 -8.02 -16.00 10.19
CA ALA A 16 -7.66 -14.61 9.92
C ALA A 16 -6.20 -14.35 10.36
N LEU A 17 -5.49 -13.53 9.60
CA LEU A 17 -4.20 -13.00 10.02
C LEU A 17 -4.37 -12.01 11.18
N PRO A 18 -3.28 -11.59 11.87
CA PRO A 18 -3.37 -10.74 13.07
C PRO A 18 -4.13 -9.41 12.91
N HIS A 19 -4.27 -8.90 11.68
CA HIS A 19 -5.07 -7.69 11.38
C HIS A 19 -6.58 -7.97 11.26
N GLY A 20 -7.01 -9.22 11.47
CA GLY A 20 -8.41 -9.62 11.52
C GLY A 20 -9.04 -10.00 10.17
N ALA A 21 -8.26 -10.04 9.08
CA ALA A 21 -8.76 -10.44 7.76
C ALA A 21 -8.18 -11.79 7.30
N LYS A 22 -8.94 -12.50 6.47
CA LYS A 22 -8.44 -13.64 5.70
C LYS A 22 -7.75 -13.12 4.44
N VAL A 23 -6.54 -13.62 4.16
CA VAL A 23 -5.75 -13.18 3.01
C VAL A 23 -5.94 -14.10 1.81
N ILE A 24 -6.16 -13.49 0.65
CA ILE A 24 -6.26 -14.16 -0.65
C ILE A 24 -5.17 -13.59 -1.56
N LEU A 25 -4.25 -14.46 -1.97
CA LEU A 25 -3.21 -14.11 -2.93
C LEU A 25 -3.76 -14.27 -4.36
N LEU A 26 -3.68 -13.20 -5.15
CA LEU A 26 -4.22 -13.12 -6.50
C LEU A 26 -3.10 -13.22 -7.53
N ASP A 27 -3.11 -14.32 -8.27
CA ASP A 27 -2.31 -14.52 -9.48
C ASP A 27 -3.18 -15.16 -10.55
N SER A 28 -3.81 -14.33 -11.38
CA SER A 28 -4.79 -14.75 -12.37
C SER A 28 -4.82 -13.81 -13.59
N PRO A 29 -4.84 -14.36 -14.81
CA PRO A 29 -5.05 -13.56 -16.03
C PRO A 29 -6.50 -13.05 -16.17
N GLY A 30 -7.40 -13.44 -15.26
CA GLY A 30 -8.81 -13.10 -15.27
C GLY A 30 -9.69 -14.24 -15.81
N GLY A 31 -10.89 -13.89 -16.29
CA GLY A 31 -11.86 -14.88 -16.72
C GLY A 31 -13.28 -14.34 -16.79
N SER A 32 -14.25 -15.16 -16.39
CA SER A 32 -15.67 -14.83 -16.46
C SER A 32 -16.05 -13.70 -15.51
N VAL A 33 -16.70 -12.65 -16.02
CA VAL A 33 -17.28 -11.57 -15.21
C VAL A 33 -18.34 -12.10 -14.23
N LEU A 34 -19.22 -13.00 -14.68
CA LEU A 34 -20.22 -13.62 -13.80
C LEU A 34 -19.58 -14.46 -12.69
N GLY A 35 -18.50 -15.18 -13.01
CA GLY A 35 -17.73 -15.92 -12.01
C GLY A 35 -17.06 -14.99 -10.98
N GLY A 36 -16.50 -13.87 -11.44
CA GLY A 36 -15.91 -12.87 -10.57
C GLY A 36 -16.93 -12.19 -9.65
N LEU A 37 -18.11 -11.87 -10.17
CA LEU A 37 -19.22 -11.29 -9.38
C LEU A 37 -19.73 -12.28 -8.32
N ALA A 38 -19.81 -13.56 -8.64
CA ALA A 38 -20.19 -14.59 -7.66
C ALA A 38 -19.16 -14.71 -6.52
N ILE A 39 -17.87 -14.51 -6.81
CA ILE A 39 -16.81 -14.46 -5.80
C ILE A 39 -16.92 -13.17 -4.97
N SER A 40 -17.16 -12.02 -5.61
CA SER A 40 -17.40 -10.74 -4.92
C SER A 40 -18.55 -10.85 -3.93
N GLU A 41 -19.70 -11.37 -4.36
CA GLU A 41 -20.86 -11.54 -3.49
C GLU A 41 -20.58 -12.50 -2.32
N MET A 42 -19.69 -13.47 -2.52
CA MET A 42 -19.23 -14.33 -1.44
C MET A 42 -18.34 -13.58 -0.44
N PHE A 43 -17.46 -12.68 -0.90
CA PHE A 43 -16.71 -11.80 -0.01
C PHE A 43 -17.65 -10.90 0.80
N ASP A 44 -18.65 -10.29 0.15
CA ASP A 44 -19.63 -9.40 0.81
C ASP A 44 -20.42 -10.08 1.93
N ARG A 45 -20.66 -11.38 1.80
CA ARG A 45 -21.37 -12.18 2.81
C ARG A 45 -20.45 -12.74 3.90
N SER A 46 -19.13 -12.59 3.77
CA SER A 46 -18.17 -13.11 4.74
C SER A 46 -18.28 -12.34 6.06
N GLU A 47 -18.36 -13.07 7.17
CA GLU A 47 -18.31 -12.48 8.51
C GLU A 47 -16.91 -11.97 8.90
N THR A 48 -15.88 -12.47 8.20
CA THR A 48 -14.49 -12.05 8.39
C THR A 48 -14.04 -11.22 7.20
N PRO A 49 -13.44 -10.03 7.40
CA PRO A 49 -12.91 -9.23 6.31
C PRO A 49 -11.99 -10.01 5.38
N ILE A 50 -12.03 -9.69 4.10
CA ILE A 50 -11.19 -10.28 3.06
C ILE A 50 -10.11 -9.27 2.66
N HIS A 51 -8.86 -9.71 2.71
CA HIS A 51 -7.72 -8.95 2.22
C HIS A 51 -7.17 -9.61 0.96
N THR A 52 -7.37 -8.98 -0.19
CA THR A 52 -6.79 -9.43 -1.46
C THR A 52 -5.42 -8.82 -1.69
N VAL A 53 -4.43 -9.65 -2.02
CA VAL A 53 -3.05 -9.22 -2.25
C VAL A 53 -2.63 -9.68 -3.64
N VAL A 54 -2.01 -8.82 -4.45
CA VAL A 54 -1.25 -9.25 -5.63
C VAL A 54 0.21 -9.36 -5.21
N PRO A 55 0.77 -10.58 -5.06
CA PRO A 55 2.14 -10.76 -4.61
C PRO A 55 3.18 -10.24 -5.60
N ASP A 56 4.42 -10.18 -5.16
CA ASP A 56 5.56 -9.81 -5.99
C ASP A 56 5.66 -10.74 -7.21
N PHE A 57 5.93 -10.14 -8.36
CA PHE A 57 5.95 -10.78 -9.69
C PHE A 57 4.65 -11.47 -10.17
N ALA A 58 3.60 -11.50 -9.35
CA ALA A 58 2.29 -12.03 -9.74
C ALA A 58 1.52 -11.04 -10.62
N THR A 59 0.49 -11.55 -11.31
CA THR A 59 -0.37 -10.72 -12.15
C THR A 59 -1.83 -10.93 -11.80
N CYS A 60 -2.60 -9.85 -11.69
CA CYS A 60 -4.04 -9.91 -11.56
C CYS A 60 -4.65 -9.08 -12.69
N ALA A 61 -5.17 -9.73 -13.72
CA ALA A 61 -5.65 -9.06 -14.93
C ALA A 61 -7.15 -9.29 -15.19
N SER A 62 -7.74 -8.41 -16.00
CA SER A 62 -9.13 -8.53 -16.47
C SER A 62 -10.11 -8.66 -15.28
N ALA A 63 -11.00 -9.66 -15.28
CA ALA A 63 -11.93 -9.91 -14.17
C ALA A 63 -11.24 -10.07 -12.79
N CYS A 64 -9.98 -10.51 -12.73
CA CYS A 64 -9.24 -10.51 -11.45
C CYS A 64 -9.06 -9.06 -10.94
N ALA A 65 -8.58 -8.17 -11.81
CA ALA A 65 -8.31 -6.77 -11.47
C ALA A 65 -9.59 -6.00 -11.16
N SER A 66 -10.60 -6.13 -12.03
CA SER A 66 -11.81 -5.31 -11.97
C SER A 66 -12.85 -5.82 -11.00
N LEU A 67 -12.77 -7.09 -10.58
CA LEU A 67 -13.71 -7.67 -9.61
C LEU A 67 -12.98 -8.14 -8.37
N LEU A 68 -12.14 -9.17 -8.46
CA LEU A 68 -11.60 -9.85 -7.27
C LEU A 68 -10.76 -8.91 -6.40
N LEU A 69 -9.78 -8.21 -6.97
CA LEU A 69 -8.95 -7.26 -6.23
C LEU A 69 -9.79 -6.15 -5.59
N ILE A 70 -10.75 -5.60 -6.32
CA ILE A 70 -11.59 -4.50 -5.85
C ILE A 70 -12.57 -4.95 -4.76
N SER A 71 -13.00 -6.22 -4.79
CA SER A 71 -13.96 -6.79 -3.84
C SER A 71 -13.39 -6.99 -2.43
N GLY A 72 -12.07 -6.91 -2.25
CA GLY A 72 -11.47 -7.00 -0.92
C GLY A 72 -11.82 -5.80 -0.04
N ASP A 73 -12.15 -6.06 1.23
CA ASP A 73 -12.23 -5.04 2.28
C ASP A 73 -10.91 -4.28 2.41
N TYR A 74 -9.81 -5.03 2.27
CA TYR A 74 -8.46 -4.53 2.07
C TYR A 74 -7.91 -5.09 0.76
N ARG A 75 -7.11 -4.28 0.08
CA ARG A 75 -6.53 -4.63 -1.20
C ARG A 75 -5.21 -3.93 -1.43
N THR A 76 -4.18 -4.75 -1.57
CA THR A 76 -2.79 -4.31 -1.69
C THR A 76 -2.11 -5.03 -2.85
N VAL A 77 -1.03 -4.43 -3.34
CA VAL A 77 -0.18 -4.97 -4.40
C VAL A 77 1.24 -4.80 -3.93
N GLU A 78 2.02 -5.88 -3.92
CA GLU A 78 3.43 -5.81 -3.60
C GLU A 78 4.22 -5.12 -4.72
N PRO A 79 5.44 -4.59 -4.45
CA PRO A 79 6.15 -3.69 -5.36
C PRO A 79 6.33 -4.16 -6.82
N GLY A 80 6.54 -5.46 -7.07
CA GLY A 80 6.63 -6.01 -8.44
C GLY A 80 5.38 -6.77 -8.91
N GLY A 81 4.31 -6.77 -8.13
CA GLY A 81 2.99 -7.23 -8.57
C GLY A 81 2.41 -6.30 -9.64
N ARG A 82 1.60 -6.83 -10.55
CA ARG A 82 1.01 -6.06 -11.66
C ARG A 82 -0.48 -6.29 -11.81
N VAL A 83 -1.21 -5.20 -11.99
CA VAL A 83 -2.67 -5.24 -12.22
C VAL A 83 -2.97 -4.81 -13.64
N GLY A 84 -3.75 -5.61 -14.36
CA GLY A 84 -4.05 -5.37 -15.77
C GLY A 84 -5.54 -5.12 -16.00
N GLN A 85 -5.91 -4.01 -16.61
CA GLN A 85 -7.31 -3.77 -17.02
C GLN A 85 -7.45 -3.61 -18.52
N HIS A 86 -8.60 -4.03 -19.03
CA HIS A 86 -9.03 -3.86 -20.41
C HIS A 86 -10.55 -3.93 -20.50
N SER A 87 -11.11 -3.61 -21.68
CA SER A 87 -12.55 -3.70 -21.92
C SER A 87 -13.08 -5.11 -21.71
N CYS A 88 -14.22 -5.23 -21.04
CA CYS A 88 -15.02 -6.44 -21.10
C CYS A 88 -15.49 -6.70 -22.54
N ALA A 89 -15.61 -7.97 -22.90
CA ALA A 89 -15.98 -8.38 -24.24
C ALA A 89 -17.01 -9.51 -24.24
N SER A 90 -17.94 -9.44 -25.19
CA SER A 90 -18.85 -10.51 -25.56
C SER A 90 -18.51 -10.97 -26.98
N ASN A 91 -18.14 -12.25 -27.12
CA ASN A 91 -17.65 -12.83 -28.38
C ASN A 91 -16.46 -12.06 -29.00
N GLY A 92 -15.56 -11.55 -28.15
CA GLY A 92 -14.37 -10.78 -28.57
C GLY A 92 -14.66 -9.34 -28.99
N VAL A 93 -15.91 -8.87 -28.89
CA VAL A 93 -16.29 -7.49 -29.17
C VAL A 93 -16.54 -6.79 -27.84
N GLN A 94 -16.02 -5.56 -27.70
CA GLN A 94 -16.23 -4.73 -26.52
C GLN A 94 -17.72 -4.63 -26.15
N ASP A 95 -18.00 -4.86 -24.87
CA ASP A 95 -19.35 -4.84 -24.30
C ASP A 95 -19.47 -3.69 -23.30
N GLN A 96 -20.21 -2.65 -23.71
CA GLN A 96 -20.38 -1.44 -22.90
C GLN A 96 -21.23 -1.67 -21.65
N GLU A 97 -22.22 -2.57 -21.72
CA GLU A 97 -23.05 -2.88 -20.54
C GLU A 97 -22.22 -3.63 -19.50
N CYS A 98 -21.38 -4.55 -19.96
CA CYS A 98 -20.42 -5.21 -19.09
C CYS A 98 -19.39 -4.24 -18.49
N ASN A 99 -18.87 -3.30 -19.27
CA ASN A 99 -17.95 -2.26 -18.76
C ASN A 99 -18.59 -1.40 -17.66
N GLU A 100 -19.83 -0.97 -17.86
CA GLU A 100 -20.58 -0.19 -16.87
C GLU A 100 -20.85 -1.00 -15.60
N MET A 101 -21.11 -2.30 -15.75
CA MET A 101 -21.24 -3.22 -14.61
C MET A 101 -19.95 -3.29 -13.79
N LEU A 102 -18.77 -3.37 -14.43
CA LEU A 102 -17.48 -3.34 -13.73
C LEU A 102 -17.26 -2.00 -13.00
N ALA A 103 -17.60 -0.87 -13.63
CA ALA A 103 -17.47 0.45 -13.01
C ALA A 103 -18.46 0.67 -11.85
N THR A 104 -19.66 0.11 -11.94
CA THR A 104 -20.66 0.13 -10.86
C THR A 104 -20.22 -0.73 -9.68
N HIS A 105 -19.73 -1.94 -9.95
CA HIS A 105 -19.14 -2.82 -8.94
C HIS A 105 -18.01 -2.12 -8.18
N ALA A 106 -17.17 -1.35 -8.88
CA ALA A 106 -16.12 -0.56 -8.24
C ALA A 106 -16.68 0.43 -7.20
N VAL A 107 -17.78 1.13 -7.53
CA VAL A 107 -18.45 2.07 -6.62
C VAL A 107 -19.00 1.36 -5.38
N GLU A 108 -19.59 0.18 -5.56
CA GLU A 108 -20.12 -0.63 -4.45
C GLU A 108 -19.03 -1.00 -3.44
N HIS A 109 -17.78 -1.10 -3.88
CA HIS A 109 -16.61 -1.44 -3.07
C HIS A 109 -15.71 -0.22 -2.75
N GLY A 110 -16.28 0.98 -2.90
CA GLY A 110 -15.67 2.24 -2.48
C GLY A 110 -14.61 2.80 -3.42
N VAL A 111 -14.45 2.26 -4.64
CA VAL A 111 -13.59 2.81 -5.68
C VAL A 111 -14.40 3.74 -6.57
N SER A 112 -13.81 4.83 -7.05
CA SER A 112 -14.55 5.75 -7.93
C SER A 112 -14.91 5.09 -9.26
N HIS A 113 -16.11 5.41 -9.76
CA HIS A 113 -16.57 4.93 -11.07
C HIS A 113 -15.54 5.25 -12.16
N GLY A 114 -15.05 6.50 -12.18
CA GLY A 114 -14.10 6.99 -13.16
C GLY A 114 -12.76 6.26 -13.16
N SER A 115 -12.29 5.82 -11.98
CA SER A 115 -11.04 5.05 -11.84
C SER A 115 -11.09 3.67 -12.49
N VAL A 116 -12.26 3.10 -12.76
CA VAL A 116 -12.38 1.85 -13.52
C VAL A 116 -12.92 2.10 -14.92
N ALA A 117 -13.96 2.94 -15.04
CA ALA A 117 -14.62 3.24 -16.30
C ALA A 117 -13.65 3.73 -17.38
N ALA A 118 -12.67 4.58 -17.04
CA ALA A 118 -11.69 5.06 -18.01
C ALA A 118 -10.88 3.90 -18.62
N PHE A 119 -10.45 2.94 -17.80
CA PHE A 119 -9.59 1.85 -18.27
C PHE A 119 -10.35 0.81 -19.08
N VAL A 120 -11.54 0.43 -18.61
CA VAL A 120 -12.37 -0.54 -19.32
C VAL A 120 -13.05 0.06 -20.55
N THR A 121 -13.09 1.40 -20.70
CA THR A 121 -13.67 2.05 -21.90
C THR A 121 -12.67 2.19 -23.04
N TYR A 122 -11.41 2.56 -22.73
CA TYR A 122 -10.45 2.99 -23.75
C TYR A 122 -9.40 1.94 -24.12
N VAL A 123 -9.29 0.84 -23.38
CA VAL A 123 -8.36 -0.26 -23.68
C VAL A 123 -9.14 -1.40 -24.34
N PRO A 124 -8.88 -1.76 -25.61
CA PRO A 124 -9.66 -2.75 -26.33
C PRO A 124 -9.50 -4.17 -25.73
N PRO A 125 -10.44 -5.11 -25.99
CA PRO A 125 -10.42 -6.45 -25.40
C PRO A 125 -9.13 -7.27 -25.62
N GLU A 126 -8.42 -7.02 -26.71
CA GLU A 126 -7.18 -7.71 -27.09
C GLU A 126 -5.91 -7.14 -26.44
N ASP A 127 -5.99 -5.95 -25.84
CA ASP A 127 -4.88 -5.28 -25.18
C ASP A 127 -5.05 -5.28 -23.65
N ILE A 128 -3.98 -4.95 -22.92
CA ILE A 128 -4.02 -4.78 -21.47
C ILE A 128 -3.22 -3.53 -21.10
N LEU A 129 -3.85 -2.66 -20.32
CA LEU A 129 -3.15 -1.58 -19.62
C LEU A 129 -2.71 -2.09 -18.25
N TRP A 130 -1.40 -2.07 -18.02
CA TRP A 130 -0.79 -2.56 -16.79
C TRP A 130 -0.48 -1.41 -15.82
N PHE A 131 -0.76 -1.66 -14.56
CA PHE A 131 -0.58 -0.73 -13.45
C PHE A 131 0.38 -1.34 -12.41
N SER A 132 1.28 -0.52 -11.91
CA SER A 132 2.06 -0.78 -10.70
C SER A 132 1.25 -0.49 -9.45
N GLN A 133 1.75 -0.89 -8.27
CA GLN A 133 1.20 -0.47 -6.98
C GLN A 133 1.02 1.06 -6.90
N ILE A 134 2.01 1.82 -7.35
CA ILE A 134 2.03 3.29 -7.33
C ILE A 134 0.90 3.86 -8.18
N ASP A 135 0.65 3.29 -9.36
CA ASP A 135 -0.42 3.75 -10.23
C ASP A 135 -1.78 3.51 -9.57
N LEU A 136 -2.00 2.32 -9.01
CA LEU A 136 -3.26 1.96 -8.36
C LEU A 136 -3.56 2.83 -7.12
N ASP A 137 -2.53 3.13 -6.33
CA ASP A 137 -2.58 4.12 -5.25
C ASP A 137 -3.04 5.49 -5.79
N CYS A 138 -2.46 5.92 -6.91
CA CYS A 138 -2.78 7.21 -7.54
C CYS A 138 -4.21 7.28 -8.09
N TYR A 139 -4.78 6.15 -8.50
CA TYR A 139 -6.18 6.05 -8.93
C TYR A 139 -7.16 5.71 -7.79
N GLY A 140 -6.68 5.64 -6.56
CA GLY A 140 -7.52 5.36 -5.39
C GLY A 140 -8.11 3.96 -5.37
N ILE A 141 -7.46 3.00 -6.04
CA ILE A 141 -7.91 1.61 -6.11
C ILE A 141 -7.50 0.88 -4.84
N LEU A 142 -6.28 1.06 -4.34
CA LEU A 142 -5.81 0.32 -3.15
C LEU A 142 -6.54 0.75 -1.87
N ARG A 143 -6.59 -0.16 -0.89
CA ARG A 143 -7.10 0.12 0.46
C ARG A 143 -6.34 -0.74 1.46
N TYR A 144 -5.55 -0.10 2.30
CA TYR A 144 -4.71 -0.76 3.28
C TYR A 144 -5.50 -1.10 4.56
N PRO A 145 -5.07 -2.13 5.31
CA PRO A 145 -5.60 -2.38 6.64
C PRO A 145 -5.52 -1.14 7.53
N PHE A 146 -6.57 -0.97 8.34
CA PHE A 146 -6.83 0.20 9.19
C PHE A 146 -7.25 1.49 8.47
N GLU A 147 -7.37 1.50 7.14
CA GLU A 147 -7.97 2.61 6.40
C GLU A 147 -9.50 2.55 6.39
N ARG A 148 -10.13 3.72 6.47
CA ARG A 148 -11.61 3.83 6.47
C ARG A 148 -12.23 3.74 5.09
N GLU A 149 -11.51 4.18 4.07
CA GLU A 149 -11.99 4.35 2.70
C GLU A 149 -10.87 3.98 1.73
N SER A 150 -11.23 3.78 0.47
CA SER A 150 -10.31 3.49 -0.63
C SER A 150 -9.45 4.68 -1.03
N GLY A 151 -8.31 4.39 -1.66
CA GLY A 151 -7.31 5.38 -1.98
C GLY A 151 -6.78 6.01 -0.71
N PHE A 152 -6.27 7.23 -0.78
CA PHE A 152 -5.69 7.86 0.40
C PHE A 152 -6.71 8.33 1.44
N GLU A 153 -7.89 7.69 1.51
CA GLU A 153 -9.14 8.06 2.18
C GLU A 153 -9.96 9.11 1.39
N LYS A 154 -10.32 8.75 0.15
CA LYS A 154 -11.19 9.47 -0.83
C LYS A 154 -10.55 10.53 -1.74
N SER A 155 -9.23 10.61 -1.82
CA SER A 155 -8.56 11.31 -2.92
C SER A 155 -8.20 10.33 -4.03
N GLU A 156 -8.44 10.72 -5.28
CA GLU A 156 -7.87 10.09 -6.48
C GLU A 156 -6.77 11.03 -7.01
N PRO A 157 -5.52 10.95 -6.51
CA PRO A 157 -4.48 11.92 -6.85
C PRO A 157 -4.30 12.14 -8.34
N CYS A 158 -4.29 11.07 -9.14
CA CYS A 158 -4.10 11.15 -10.58
C CYS A 158 -5.28 11.83 -11.27
N ILE A 159 -6.51 11.51 -10.88
CA ILE A 159 -7.71 12.14 -11.44
C ILE A 159 -7.75 13.63 -11.06
N THR A 160 -7.43 13.94 -9.80
CA THR A 160 -7.37 15.32 -9.30
C THR A 160 -6.31 16.12 -10.07
N LYS A 161 -5.15 15.53 -10.33
CA LYS A 161 -4.10 16.16 -11.15
C LYS A 161 -4.55 16.44 -12.57
N ILE A 162 -5.27 15.52 -13.19
CA ILE A 162 -5.82 15.70 -14.54
C ILE A 162 -6.85 16.84 -14.56
N LEU A 163 -7.75 16.90 -13.57
CA LEU A 163 -8.86 17.86 -13.54
C LEU A 163 -8.45 19.25 -13.03
N ALA A 164 -7.63 19.33 -11.99
CA ALA A 164 -7.26 20.55 -11.30
C ALA A 164 -5.83 21.05 -11.65
N GLY A 165 -5.02 20.23 -12.32
CA GLY A 165 -3.65 20.58 -12.70
C GLY A 165 -2.62 20.40 -11.57
N GLU A 166 -3.04 20.04 -10.36
CA GLU A 166 -2.19 19.78 -9.20
C GLU A 166 -2.61 18.52 -8.45
N TYR A 167 -1.65 17.87 -7.78
CA TYR A 167 -1.95 16.75 -6.89
C TYR A 167 -2.57 17.28 -5.59
N PRO A 168 -3.48 16.52 -4.96
CA PRO A 168 -3.94 16.85 -3.62
C PRO A 168 -2.76 16.83 -2.64
N GLN A 169 -2.90 17.57 -1.54
CA GLN A 169 -1.93 17.48 -0.45
C GLN A 169 -1.91 16.06 0.12
N ALA A 170 -0.72 15.58 0.47
CA ALA A 170 -0.57 14.28 1.11
C ALA A 170 -1.36 14.21 2.43
N GLN A 171 -1.95 13.04 2.67
CA GLN A 171 -2.63 12.77 3.93
C GLN A 171 -1.63 12.27 4.98
N SER A 172 -1.70 12.79 6.20
CA SER A 172 -0.86 12.35 7.33
C SER A 172 -1.40 11.07 7.98
N ALA A 173 -1.64 10.02 7.17
CA ALA A 173 -2.17 8.75 7.64
C ALA A 173 -1.16 7.62 7.41
N TRP A 174 -0.71 6.98 8.50
CA TRP A 174 0.10 5.78 8.40
C TRP A 174 -0.73 4.56 8.07
N ARG A 175 -0.16 3.69 7.25
CA ARG A 175 -0.74 2.47 6.71
C ARG A 175 0.11 1.29 7.09
N VAL A 176 -0.36 0.09 6.79
CA VAL A 176 0.41 -1.15 6.95
C VAL A 176 0.52 -1.85 5.60
N ASP A 177 1.75 -1.92 5.09
CA ASP A 177 2.12 -2.82 4.00
C ASP A 177 2.29 -4.25 4.55
N PHE A 178 1.97 -5.20 3.69
CA PHE A 178 2.11 -6.64 3.93
C PHE A 178 3.10 -7.12 2.89
N LEU A 179 4.23 -7.59 3.37
CA LEU A 179 5.36 -8.06 2.58
C LEU A 179 5.58 -9.53 2.93
N ASP A 180 6.29 -10.23 2.05
CA ASP A 180 6.77 -11.60 2.30
C ASP A 180 7.60 -11.70 3.59
N ASP A 181 8.28 -10.60 3.94
CA ASP A 181 9.15 -10.42 5.10
C ASP A 181 8.54 -9.58 6.24
N GLY A 182 7.24 -9.28 6.18
CA GLY A 182 6.49 -8.82 7.34
C GLY A 182 5.50 -7.70 7.15
N TYR A 183 5.32 -6.94 8.22
CA TYR A 183 4.44 -5.79 8.21
C TYR A 183 5.28 -4.54 8.37
N ARG A 184 5.02 -3.56 7.51
CA ARG A 184 5.70 -2.27 7.55
C ARG A 184 4.67 -1.18 7.67
N ALA A 185 4.76 -0.40 8.74
CA ALA A 185 3.97 0.82 8.82
C ALA A 185 4.63 1.89 7.93
N PHE A 186 3.88 2.62 7.12
CA PHE A 186 4.47 3.66 6.26
C PHE A 186 3.56 4.87 6.08
N LEU A 187 4.16 5.99 5.68
CA LEU A 187 3.53 7.27 5.37
C LEU A 187 4.29 7.95 4.23
N ARG A 188 3.57 8.56 3.30
CA ARG A 188 4.14 9.37 2.21
C ARG A 188 3.78 10.84 2.40
N PRO A 189 4.74 11.73 2.75
CA PRO A 189 4.43 13.08 3.21
C PRO A 189 4.30 14.13 2.10
N VAL A 190 4.76 13.83 0.87
CA VAL A 190 4.78 14.80 -0.24
C VAL A 190 3.54 14.65 -1.11
N TYR A 191 3.43 13.50 -1.76
CA TYR A 191 2.27 13.06 -2.49
C TYR A 191 2.06 11.59 -2.23
N ASP A 192 0.79 11.24 -2.12
CA ASP A 192 0.27 9.93 -1.84
C ASP A 192 0.90 8.80 -2.71
N HIS A 193 1.07 9.01 -4.01
CA HIS A 193 1.67 8.02 -4.91
C HIS A 193 3.21 8.14 -5.01
N PHE A 194 3.84 9.15 -4.41
CA PHE A 194 5.29 9.32 -4.45
C PHE A 194 5.94 8.70 -3.22
N ARG A 195 6.87 7.77 -3.46
CA ARG A 195 7.70 7.16 -2.42
C ARG A 195 8.87 8.03 -1.97
N GLU A 196 9.12 9.14 -2.65
CA GLU A 196 10.14 10.10 -2.23
C GLU A 196 9.78 10.68 -0.86
N LEU A 197 10.70 10.56 0.10
CA LEU A 197 10.52 10.90 1.51
C LEU A 197 9.48 10.02 2.24
N GLU A 198 9.13 8.85 1.71
CA GLU A 198 8.32 7.87 2.43
C GLU A 198 9.02 7.55 3.75
N VAL A 199 8.30 7.77 4.86
CA VAL A 199 8.75 7.38 6.19
C VAL A 199 8.09 6.07 6.52
N SER A 200 8.88 5.10 6.94
CA SER A 200 8.38 3.81 7.36
C SER A 200 8.91 3.39 8.72
N LEU A 201 8.21 2.47 9.35
CA LEU A 201 8.57 1.84 10.59
C LEU A 201 8.42 0.34 10.39
N PHE A 202 9.53 -0.36 10.58
CA PHE A 202 9.62 -1.80 10.51
C PHE A 202 10.15 -2.33 11.84
N CYS A 203 9.90 -3.61 12.12
CA CYS A 203 10.48 -4.30 13.26
C CYS A 203 10.98 -5.68 12.84
N ASP A 204 12.09 -6.12 13.45
CA ASP A 204 12.86 -7.30 13.08
C ASP A 204 12.80 -8.32 14.23
N GLU A 205 12.30 -9.53 13.97
CA GLU A 205 12.20 -10.59 14.99
C GLU A 205 13.55 -10.98 15.59
N THR A 206 14.65 -10.79 14.86
CA THR A 206 16.00 -11.07 15.38
C THR A 206 16.45 -10.03 16.42
N LYS A 207 15.75 -8.89 16.51
CA LYS A 207 16.05 -7.77 17.42
C LYS A 207 14.77 -7.37 18.18
N PRO A 208 14.26 -8.24 19.07
CA PRO A 208 13.00 -8.00 19.75
C PRO A 208 13.06 -6.72 20.60
N GLY A 209 12.01 -5.90 20.48
CA GLY A 209 11.89 -4.64 21.19
C GLY A 209 12.57 -3.45 20.49
N GLU A 210 13.29 -3.66 19.39
CA GLU A 210 13.79 -2.57 18.55
C GLU A 210 12.80 -2.21 17.43
N LEU A 211 12.82 -0.93 17.02
CA LEU A 211 12.10 -0.45 15.84
C LEU A 211 13.06 0.22 14.87
N PHE A 212 12.73 0.18 13.59
CA PHE A 212 13.58 0.70 12.53
C PHE A 212 12.84 1.77 11.72
N PRO A 213 12.63 2.99 12.27
CA PRO A 213 12.24 4.14 11.48
C PRO A 213 13.19 4.35 10.31
N SER A 214 12.65 4.46 9.10
CA SER A 214 13.44 4.74 7.91
C SER A 214 12.79 5.80 7.02
N MET A 215 13.59 6.41 6.15
CA MET A 215 13.17 7.36 5.14
C MET A 215 13.75 6.96 3.78
N ASP A 216 12.89 6.93 2.77
CA ASP A 216 13.30 6.68 1.39
C ASP A 216 13.69 8.00 0.69
N ILE A 217 14.81 8.00 -0.01
CA ILE A 217 15.40 9.16 -0.68
C ILE A 217 15.82 8.75 -2.08
N HIS A 218 15.45 9.55 -3.07
CA HIS A 218 15.81 9.32 -4.46
C HIS A 218 17.27 9.68 -4.71
N GLY A 219 18.04 8.69 -5.13
CA GLY A 219 19.43 8.84 -5.55
C GLY A 219 20.23 7.56 -5.36
N PRO A 220 21.45 7.50 -5.93
CA PRO A 220 22.34 6.37 -5.74
C PRO A 220 22.76 6.21 -4.28
N THR A 221 22.71 4.99 -3.76
CA THR A 221 23.04 4.62 -2.37
C THR A 221 24.36 5.22 -1.89
N GLN A 222 25.41 5.14 -2.72
CA GLN A 222 26.72 5.66 -2.34
C GLN A 222 26.73 7.19 -2.23
N THR A 223 26.07 7.89 -3.14
CA THR A 223 25.96 9.36 -3.12
C THR A 223 25.22 9.83 -1.89
N ILE A 224 24.08 9.20 -1.58
CA ILE A 224 23.29 9.52 -0.38
C ILE A 224 24.12 9.24 0.88
N LYS A 225 24.76 8.07 0.97
CA LYS A 225 25.61 7.69 2.11
C LYS A 225 26.75 8.68 2.35
N GLU A 226 27.39 9.18 1.30
CA GLU A 226 28.48 10.15 1.40
C GLU A 226 27.98 11.57 1.74
N ALA A 227 26.75 11.90 1.37
CA ALA A 227 26.15 13.20 1.63
C ALA A 227 25.68 13.35 3.08
N ILE A 228 25.25 12.27 3.75
CA ILE A 228 24.74 12.35 5.13
C ILE A 228 25.85 12.66 6.13
N ILE A 229 25.63 13.69 6.94
CA ILE A 229 26.46 14.01 8.11
C ILE A 229 25.91 13.29 9.34
N GLU A 230 24.60 13.37 9.54
CA GLU A 230 23.93 12.87 10.74
C GLU A 230 22.42 12.69 10.51
N ALA A 231 21.81 11.80 11.30
CA ALA A 231 20.39 11.54 11.30
C ALA A 231 19.79 11.76 12.70
N PHE A 232 18.52 12.17 12.74
CA PHE A 232 17.80 12.53 13.95
C PHE A 232 16.41 11.93 13.97
N ILE A 233 16.01 11.46 15.15
CA ILE A 233 14.61 11.10 15.44
C ILE A 233 14.16 11.91 16.65
N GLY A 234 13.13 12.73 16.45
CA GLY A 234 12.47 13.50 17.50
C GLY A 234 11.02 13.08 17.65
N ALA A 235 10.67 12.42 18.75
CA ALA A 235 9.32 11.93 19.04
C ALA A 235 9.09 11.87 20.55
N ARG A 236 8.79 13.02 21.18
CA ARG A 236 8.76 13.15 22.65
C ARG A 236 7.91 12.04 23.31
N PRO A 237 8.42 11.35 24.34
CA PRO A 237 9.63 11.66 25.10
C PRO A 237 10.95 11.16 24.47
N VAL A 238 10.89 10.43 23.35
CA VAL A 238 12.07 9.92 22.64
C VAL A 238 12.74 11.04 21.86
N TRP A 239 14.03 11.22 22.07
CA TRP A 239 14.82 12.21 21.34
C TRP A 239 16.23 11.69 21.11
N LEU A 240 16.53 11.34 19.86
CA LEU A 240 17.83 10.82 19.45
C LEU A 240 18.54 11.86 18.58
N THR A 241 19.60 12.44 19.12
CA THR A 241 20.50 13.36 18.41
C THR A 241 21.69 12.61 17.86
N SER A 242 22.04 12.83 16.59
CA SER A 242 23.17 12.18 15.91
C SER A 242 23.12 10.65 16.07
N ALA A 243 21.95 10.09 15.80
CA ALA A 243 21.68 8.66 15.96
C ALA A 243 22.52 7.83 14.97
N PRO A 244 22.92 6.60 15.33
CA PRO A 244 23.48 5.68 14.35
C PRO A 244 22.47 5.45 13.23
N PHE A 245 22.94 5.35 11.99
CA PHE A 245 22.08 5.09 10.85
C PHE A 245 22.75 4.12 9.88
N TYR A 246 21.93 3.46 9.08
CA TYR A 246 22.37 2.64 7.95
C TYR A 246 21.67 3.08 6.67
N VAL A 247 22.36 2.85 5.55
CA VAL A 247 21.91 3.25 4.22
C VAL A 247 21.86 1.99 3.36
N THR A 248 20.68 1.70 2.83
CA THR A 248 20.40 0.46 2.07
C THR A 248 19.84 0.82 0.69
N ASP A 249 20.23 0.05 -0.32
CA ASP A 249 19.67 0.13 -1.68
C ASP A 249 18.32 -0.57 -1.72
N LEU A 250 17.29 0.06 -2.30
CA LEU A 250 15.96 -0.54 -2.47
C LEU A 250 15.71 -1.07 -3.89
N ASN A 251 16.77 -1.37 -4.64
CA ASN A 251 16.70 -1.85 -6.02
C ASN A 251 15.99 -0.84 -6.94
N GLY A 252 16.69 0.22 -7.32
CA GLY A 252 16.17 1.22 -8.24
C GLY A 252 16.74 2.61 -7.97
N PRO A 253 15.96 3.68 -8.18
CA PRO A 253 16.43 5.02 -7.88
C PRO A 253 16.27 5.40 -6.39
N LEU A 254 15.79 4.49 -5.52
CA LEU A 254 15.52 4.78 -4.12
C LEU A 254 16.59 4.19 -3.20
N THR A 255 17.02 5.00 -2.25
CA THR A 255 17.90 4.65 -1.15
C THR A 255 17.14 4.81 0.16
N ARG A 256 17.26 3.84 1.07
CA ARG A 256 16.65 3.90 2.40
C ARG A 256 17.67 4.29 3.46
N VAL A 257 17.36 5.30 4.26
CA VAL A 257 18.13 5.69 5.44
C VAL A 257 17.36 5.26 6.68
N THR A 258 17.96 4.46 7.54
CA THR A 258 17.26 3.89 8.71
C THR A 258 17.97 4.24 10.00
N VAL A 259 17.21 4.62 11.02
CA VAL A 259 17.68 4.98 12.35
C VAL A 259 17.04 4.06 13.38
N PRO A 260 17.75 3.09 13.95
CA PRO A 260 17.17 2.16 14.92
C PRO A 260 16.81 2.87 16.23
N LEU A 261 15.63 2.54 16.76
CA LEU A 261 15.19 2.85 18.11
C LEU A 261 15.47 1.63 18.99
N GLY A 262 16.29 1.82 20.00
CA GLY A 262 16.55 0.79 21.00
C GLY A 262 15.32 0.49 21.86
N GLN A 263 15.38 -0.63 22.58
CA GLN A 263 14.28 -1.15 23.41
C GLN A 263 13.70 -0.13 24.40
N ASP A 264 14.56 0.67 25.03
CA ASP A 264 14.14 1.69 26.00
C ASP A 264 13.36 2.86 25.35
N SER A 265 13.51 3.05 24.04
CA SER A 265 12.86 4.10 23.27
C SER A 265 11.59 3.60 22.55
N THR A 266 11.52 2.32 22.19
CA THR A 266 10.43 1.75 21.41
C THR A 266 9.06 1.91 22.08
N LEU A 267 8.94 1.51 23.36
CA LEU A 267 7.65 1.58 24.04
C LEU A 267 7.14 3.02 24.18
N PRO A 268 7.93 3.99 24.72
CA PRO A 268 7.51 5.38 24.78
C PRO A 268 7.21 5.98 23.40
N PHE A 269 7.97 5.61 22.36
CA PHE A 269 7.69 6.03 20.98
C PHE A 269 6.28 5.62 20.54
N LEU A 270 5.91 4.36 20.75
CA LEU A 270 4.62 3.83 20.30
C LEU A 270 3.43 4.32 21.15
N THR A 271 3.63 4.52 22.46
CA THR A 271 2.53 4.77 23.41
C THR A 271 2.38 6.22 23.84
N GLU A 272 3.43 7.03 23.75
CA GLU A 272 3.44 8.40 24.28
C GLU A 272 3.68 9.46 23.21
N ALA A 273 4.40 9.14 22.12
CA ALA A 273 4.68 10.13 21.10
C ALA A 273 3.44 10.51 20.27
N ASP A 274 3.30 11.81 20.07
CA ASP A 274 2.22 12.42 19.29
C ASP A 274 2.69 12.87 17.89
N GLU A 275 3.99 13.12 17.75
CA GLU A 275 4.65 13.60 16.54
C GLU A 275 5.96 12.84 16.35
N LEU A 276 6.31 12.56 15.09
CA LEU A 276 7.62 12.11 14.66
C LEU A 276 8.25 13.21 13.79
N ILE A 277 9.47 13.57 14.14
CA ILE A 277 10.40 14.35 13.31
C ILE A 277 11.52 13.40 12.90
N PHE A 278 11.64 13.14 11.60
CA PHE A 278 12.78 12.45 11.02
C PHE A 278 13.58 13.48 10.23
N ALA A 279 14.81 13.75 10.65
CA ALA A 279 15.69 14.69 9.96
C ALA A 279 17.03 14.05 9.58
N ILE A 280 17.55 14.46 8.44
CA ILE A 280 18.85 14.04 7.90
C ILE A 280 19.59 15.31 7.49
N ASN A 281 20.70 15.59 8.18
CA ASN A 281 21.56 16.70 7.79
C ASN A 281 22.55 16.22 6.73
N LEU A 282 22.70 17.01 5.68
CA LEU A 282 23.56 16.72 4.54
C LEU A 282 24.74 17.68 4.48
N LYS A 283 25.81 17.26 3.80
CA LYS A 283 26.96 18.11 3.46
C LYS A 283 26.55 19.19 2.46
N GLU A 284 27.16 20.37 2.55
CA GLU A 284 27.03 21.37 1.50
C GLU A 284 27.42 20.78 0.13
N PRO A 285 26.71 21.13 -0.95
CA PRO A 285 25.68 22.18 -1.05
C PRO A 285 24.24 21.70 -0.78
N TYR A 286 24.03 20.49 -0.26
CA TYR A 286 22.70 19.93 -0.06
C TYR A 286 22.02 20.51 1.20
N GLU A 287 20.72 20.72 1.12
CA GLU A 287 19.91 21.17 2.26
C GLU A 287 19.49 19.99 3.15
N PRO A 288 19.31 20.18 4.47
CA PRO A 288 18.76 19.15 5.34
C PRO A 288 17.39 18.67 4.88
N ILE A 289 17.18 17.36 4.94
CA ILE A 289 15.88 16.74 4.65
C ILE A 289 15.16 16.54 5.98
N VAL A 290 13.91 17.02 6.09
CA VAL A 290 13.12 16.92 7.32
C VAL A 290 11.69 16.52 6.99
N VAL A 291 11.23 15.43 7.60
CA VAL A 291 9.82 15.01 7.61
C VAL A 291 9.26 15.18 9.01
N ARG A 292 8.04 15.73 9.09
CA ARG A 292 7.27 15.84 10.33
C ARG A 292 5.91 15.22 10.13
N THR A 293 5.47 14.37 11.05
CA THR A 293 4.17 13.70 10.96
C THR A 293 3.56 13.47 12.33
N ARG A 294 2.23 13.42 12.39
CA ARG A 294 1.48 13.08 13.59
C ARG A 294 1.33 11.56 13.71
N LEU A 295 1.39 11.06 14.94
CA LEU A 295 1.27 9.63 15.25
C LEU A 295 -0.08 9.27 15.88
N ILE A 296 -0.79 10.25 16.47
CA ILE A 296 -2.01 10.05 17.26
C ILE A 296 -3.08 9.26 16.47
N GLN A 297 -3.34 9.64 15.22
CA GLN A 297 -4.40 9.04 14.41
C GLN A 297 -4.01 7.68 13.81
N SER A 298 -2.75 7.30 13.97
CA SER A 298 -2.12 6.15 13.32
C SER A 298 -1.57 5.12 14.30
N ARG A 299 -1.82 5.32 15.60
CA ARG A 299 -1.25 4.49 16.66
C ARG A 299 -1.59 3.01 16.51
N THR A 300 -2.80 2.69 16.02
CA THR A 300 -3.20 1.30 15.75
C THR A 300 -2.30 0.64 14.71
N ALA A 301 -2.06 1.31 13.56
CA ALA A 301 -1.19 0.78 12.51
C ALA A 301 0.27 0.63 12.98
N LEU A 302 0.77 1.62 13.73
CA LEU A 302 2.14 1.61 14.26
C LEU A 302 2.35 0.48 15.28
N ILE A 303 1.44 0.33 16.24
CA ILE A 303 1.49 -0.74 17.24
C ILE A 303 1.30 -2.10 16.56
N PHE A 304 0.43 -2.18 15.57
CA PHE A 304 0.23 -3.42 14.81
C PHE A 304 1.53 -3.87 14.15
N ALA A 305 2.19 -3.00 13.38
CA ALA A 305 3.46 -3.32 12.75
C ALA A 305 4.50 -3.75 13.79
N ALA A 306 4.64 -2.99 14.88
CA ALA A 306 5.59 -3.28 15.96
C ALA A 306 5.36 -4.60 16.70
N ASN A 307 4.11 -5.08 16.79
CA ASN A 307 3.78 -6.32 17.53
C ASN A 307 3.80 -7.57 16.65
N ASN A 308 3.85 -7.43 15.33
CA ASN A 308 3.75 -8.54 14.40
C ASN A 308 5.00 -8.67 13.54
N CYS A 309 6.17 -8.30 14.07
CA CYS A 309 7.45 -8.46 13.38
C CYS A 309 7.57 -9.87 12.80
N ILE A 310 8.18 -9.99 11.62
CA ILE A 310 8.74 -11.26 11.18
C ILE A 310 10.21 -11.04 10.81
N THR A 311 10.99 -12.11 10.68
CA THR A 311 12.38 -12.00 10.20
C THR A 311 12.45 -11.39 8.81
N GLY A 312 13.07 -10.21 8.70
CA GLY A 312 13.49 -9.58 7.45
C GLY A 312 14.78 -10.17 6.86
#